data_AF-A0A8J6XHQ4-F1
#
_entry.id   AF-A0A8J6XHQ4-F1
#
_cell.length_a   1.000
_cell.length_b   1.000
_cell.length_c   1.000
_cell.angle_alpha   90.00
_cell.angle_beta   90.00
_cell.angle_gamma   90.00
#
_symmetry.space_group_name_H-M   'P 1'
#
loop_
_entity.id
_entity.type
_entity.pdbx_description
1 polymer ?
#
loop_
_entity_poly.entity_id
_entity_poly.type
_entity_poly.pdbx_seq_one_letter_code
_entity_poly.pdbx_strand_id
1 'polypeptide(L)'
;MNLPPQLQKEVEKWANLQGVSSEQFILQTVADKIDILNQQMPEVPKDAEISPALNTSTPEFPKVYRKEGILVIETEPIENLDINAFINEAREERIREQMAW
;
A
#
# COMPACT_ATOMS: atom_id res chain seq x y z
N MET A 1 14.71 -6.82 -22.11
CA MET A 1 14.06 -8.12 -21.85
C MET A 1 13.29 -8.55 -23.09
N ASN A 2 13.32 -9.82 -23.49
CA ASN A 2 12.51 -10.33 -24.60
C ASN A 2 11.09 -10.64 -24.12
N LEU A 3 10.22 -9.63 -24.14
CA LEU A 3 8.80 -9.80 -23.85
C LEU A 3 8.03 -10.00 -25.17
N PRO A 4 6.91 -10.75 -25.16
CA PRO A 4 6.01 -10.80 -26.29
C PRO A 4 5.61 -9.38 -26.74
N PRO A 5 5.53 -9.09 -28.05
CA PRO A 5 5.35 -7.73 -28.56
C PRO A 5 4.04 -7.07 -28.10
N GLN A 6 3.01 -7.87 -27.79
CA GLN A 6 1.77 -7.36 -27.20
C GLN A 6 1.96 -6.90 -25.75
N LEU A 7 2.68 -7.69 -24.95
CA LEU A 7 2.95 -7.37 -23.55
C LEU A 7 3.88 -6.16 -23.44
N GLN A 8 4.87 -6.05 -24.33
CA GLN A 8 5.77 -4.90 -24.37
C GLN A 8 5.02 -3.58 -24.61
N LYS A 9 4.06 -3.56 -25.55
CA LYS A 9 3.22 -2.37 -25.79
C LYS A 9 2.39 -1.98 -24.56
N GLU A 10 1.83 -2.97 -23.88
CA GLU A 10 1.01 -2.71 -22.70
C GLU A 10 1.89 -2.20 -21.54
N VAL A 11 3.07 -2.80 -21.34
CA VAL A 11 4.07 -2.34 -20.35
C VAL A 11 4.50 -0.91 -20.63
N GLU A 12 4.87 -0.57 -21.87
CA GLU A 12 5.27 0.79 -22.23
C GLU A 12 4.13 1.80 -22.00
N LYS A 13 2.90 1.44 -22.36
CA LYS A 13 1.71 2.27 -22.12
C LYS A 13 1.51 2.55 -20.63
N TRP A 14 1.54 1.52 -19.78
CA TRP A 14 1.33 1.70 -18.34
C TRP A 14 2.52 2.36 -17.64
N ALA A 15 3.75 2.06 -18.04
CA ALA A 15 4.95 2.72 -17.54
C ALA A 15 4.94 4.23 -17.83
N ASN A 16 4.56 4.62 -19.06
CA ASN A 16 4.42 6.03 -19.44
C ASN A 16 3.33 6.74 -18.63
N LEU A 17 2.19 6.09 -18.38
CA LEU A 17 1.11 6.65 -17.54
C LEU A 17 1.55 6.86 -16.07
N GLN A 18 2.47 6.02 -15.58
CA GLN A 18 3.01 6.11 -14.22
C GLN A 18 4.28 6.97 -14.13
N GLY A 19 4.80 7.46 -15.25
CA GLY A 19 6.02 8.27 -15.30
C GLY A 19 7.30 7.49 -14.95
N VAL A 20 7.29 6.16 -15.08
CA VAL A 20 8.43 5.28 -14.78
C VAL A 20 8.96 4.62 -16.06
N SER A 21 10.17 4.06 -16.01
CA SER A 21 10.67 3.28 -17.15
C SER A 21 9.96 1.93 -17.24
N SER A 22 9.87 1.37 -18.45
CA SER A 22 9.31 0.03 -18.67
C SER A 22 9.98 -1.05 -17.80
N GLU A 23 11.28 -0.92 -17.57
CA GLU A 23 12.04 -1.83 -16.72
C GLU A 23 11.66 -1.69 -15.24
N GLN A 24 11.55 -0.45 -14.74
CA GLN A 24 11.10 -0.19 -13.37
C GLN A 24 9.67 -0.68 -13.15
N PHE A 25 8.79 -0.46 -14.13
CA PHE A 25 7.42 -0.97 -14.10
C PHE A 25 7.38 -2.50 -13.98
N ILE A 26 8.20 -3.21 -14.78
CA ILE A 26 8.27 -4.68 -14.73
C ILE A 26 8.77 -5.14 -13.36
N LEU A 27 9.85 -4.54 -12.85
CA LEU A 27 10.43 -4.91 -11.56
C LEU A 27 9.42 -4.72 -10.43
N GLN A 28 8.74 -3.57 -10.39
CA GLN A 28 7.71 -3.29 -9.40
C GLN A 28 6.54 -4.26 -9.51
N THR A 29 6.05 -4.50 -10.73
CA THR A 29 4.92 -5.41 -10.97
C THR A 29 5.25 -6.85 -10.55
N VAL A 30 6.48 -7.31 -10.78
CA VAL A 30 6.94 -8.64 -10.36
C VAL A 30 7.08 -8.70 -8.84
N ALA A 31 7.66 -7.68 -8.20
CA ALA A 31 7.75 -7.60 -6.74
C ALA A 31 6.36 -7.65 -6.09
N ASP A 32 5.43 -6.81 -6.55
CA ASP A 32 4.05 -6.76 -6.05
C ASP A 32 3.35 -8.13 -6.23
N LYS A 33 3.58 -8.79 -7.37
CA LYS A 33 2.99 -10.12 -7.63
C LYS A 33 3.55 -11.18 -6.69
N ILE A 34 4.85 -11.15 -6.40
CA ILE A 34 5.49 -12.07 -5.45
C ILE A 34 4.95 -11.83 -4.04
N ASP A 35 4.80 -10.58 -3.62
CA ASP A 35 4.25 -10.23 -2.31
C ASP A 35 2.80 -10.71 -2.15
N ILE A 36 1.99 -10.61 -3.20
CA ILE A 36 0.62 -11.16 -3.22
C ILE A 36 0.64 -12.69 -3.11
N LEU A 37 1.55 -13.37 -3.82
CA LEU A 37 1.66 -14.84 -3.78
C LEU A 37 2.10 -15.34 -2.40
N ASN A 38 3.08 -14.67 -1.78
CA ASN A 38 3.55 -14.96 -0.42
C ASN A 38 2.44 -14.77 0.63
N GLN A 39 1.51 -13.83 0.40
CA GLN A 39 0.37 -13.64 1.30
C GLN A 39 -0.75 -14.66 1.09
N GLN A 40 -0.90 -15.19 -0.13
CA GLN A 40 -1.94 -16.18 -0.48
C GLN A 40 -1.55 -17.62 -0.14
N MET A 41 -0.25 -17.92 -0.17
CA MET A 41 0.29 -19.15 0.36
C MET A 41 0.97 -18.81 1.69
N PRO A 42 0.26 -18.90 2.84
CA PRO A 42 0.96 -19.07 4.09
C PRO A 42 1.72 -20.39 3.96
N GLU A 43 2.99 -20.33 3.58
CA GLU A 43 3.91 -21.38 3.95
C GLU A 43 3.73 -21.51 5.45
N VAL A 44 3.12 -22.63 5.86
CA VAL A 44 2.94 -22.98 7.27
C VAL A 44 4.29 -22.73 7.92
N PRO A 45 4.43 -21.75 8.82
CA PRO A 45 5.65 -21.59 9.56
C PRO A 45 5.69 -22.80 10.48
N LYS A 46 6.41 -23.85 10.07
CA LYS A 46 7.09 -24.67 11.05
C LYS A 46 8.11 -23.73 11.66
N ASP A 47 7.84 -23.37 12.90
CA ASP A 47 8.72 -22.63 13.80
C ASP A 47 8.69 -21.10 13.60
N ALA A 48 7.51 -20.50 13.83
CA ALA A 48 7.44 -19.13 14.31
C ALA A 48 7.94 -19.07 15.77
N GLU A 49 9.26 -19.18 15.96
CA GLU A 49 9.89 -18.63 17.15
C GLU A 49 9.82 -17.11 17.08
N ILE A 50 9.17 -16.57 18.09
CA ILE A 50 9.09 -15.17 18.44
C ILE A 50 10.52 -14.70 18.69
N SER A 51 11.08 -13.87 17.81
CA SER A 51 12.29 -13.11 18.11
C SER A 51 12.00 -11.62 17.91
N PRO A 52 12.07 -10.80 18.97
CA PRO A 52 11.98 -9.36 18.86
C PRO A 52 13.34 -8.79 18.40
N ALA A 53 13.25 -7.73 17.60
CA ALA A 53 14.34 -6.83 17.18
C ALA A 53 15.31 -7.33 16.08
N LEU A 54 15.16 -6.77 14.88
CA LEU A 54 16.31 -6.25 14.16
C LEU A 54 15.97 -4.94 13.47
N ASN A 55 16.61 -3.89 13.95
CA ASN A 55 16.57 -2.54 13.42
C ASN A 55 17.20 -2.53 12.02
N THR A 56 16.41 -2.24 10.99
CA THR A 56 16.92 -1.71 9.73
C THR A 56 16.05 -0.53 9.33
N SER A 57 16.60 0.67 9.53
CA SER A 57 16.09 1.92 8.99
C SER A 57 15.91 1.75 7.47
N THR A 58 14.66 1.57 7.06
CA THR A 58 14.24 1.46 5.66
C THR A 58 13.18 2.54 5.50
N PRO A 59 13.25 3.39 4.46
CA PRO A 59 12.55 4.67 4.43
C PRO A 59 11.06 4.50 4.72
N GLU A 60 10.53 5.41 5.55
CA GLU A 60 9.17 5.52 6.10
C GLU A 60 8.09 5.67 5.02
N PHE A 61 8.03 4.74 4.07
CA PHE A 61 6.85 4.59 3.24
C PHE A 61 5.83 3.79 4.06
N PRO A 62 4.62 4.33 4.26
CA PRO A 62 3.56 3.62 4.95
C PRO A 62 3.39 2.25 4.28
N LYS A 63 3.40 1.17 5.06
CA LYS A 63 3.28 -0.17 4.48
C LYS A 63 1.86 -0.34 3.96
N VAL A 64 1.70 -0.27 2.63
CA VAL A 64 0.40 -0.39 1.96
C VAL A 64 0.19 -1.83 1.50
N TYR A 65 -0.94 -2.44 1.86
CA TYR A 65 -1.28 -3.82 1.48
C TYR A 65 -2.80 -4.01 1.34
N ARG A 66 -3.24 -5.12 0.75
CA ARG A 66 -4.67 -5.46 0.66
C ARG A 66 -5.04 -6.53 1.67
N LYS A 67 -6.03 -6.25 2.53
CA LYS A 67 -6.62 -7.20 3.49
C LYS A 67 -8.10 -7.34 3.19
N GLU A 68 -8.56 -8.54 2.81
CA GLU A 68 -9.98 -8.83 2.54
C GLU A 68 -10.61 -7.89 1.48
N GLY A 69 -9.82 -7.46 0.48
CA GLY A 69 -10.26 -6.51 -0.56
C GLY A 69 -10.13 -5.03 -0.18
N ILE A 70 -9.80 -4.72 1.08
CA ILE A 70 -9.59 -3.37 1.59
C ILE A 70 -8.13 -2.99 1.43
N LEU A 71 -7.86 -1.79 0.92
CA LEU A 71 -6.51 -1.21 0.90
C LEU A 71 -6.19 -0.70 2.31
N VAL A 72 -5.21 -1.31 2.96
CA VAL A 72 -4.75 -1.00 4.32
C VAL A 72 -3.42 -0.28 4.23
N ILE A 73 -3.27 0.74 5.07
CA ILE A 73 -2.03 1.46 5.28
C ILE A 73 -1.62 1.23 6.73
N GLU A 74 -0.51 0.54 6.95
CA GLU A 74 0.11 0.37 8.26
C GLU A 74 0.76 1.71 8.66
N THR A 75 0.21 2.34 9.70
CA THR A 75 0.72 3.57 10.30
C THR A 75 1.17 3.30 11.73
N GLU A 76 1.83 4.29 12.33
CA GLU A 76 2.06 4.27 13.78
C GLU A 76 0.72 4.19 14.54
N PRO A 77 0.69 3.51 15.71
CA PRO A 77 -0.51 3.45 16.55
C PRO A 77 -0.96 4.85 16.96
N ILE A 78 -2.23 5.18 16.71
CA ILE A 78 -2.80 6.44 17.14
C ILE A 78 -3.32 6.28 18.57
N GLU A 79 -2.46 6.53 19.56
CA GLU A 79 -2.75 6.24 20.97
C GLU A 79 -3.85 7.12 21.57
N ASN A 80 -4.13 8.27 20.96
CA ASN A 80 -5.01 9.30 21.53
C ASN A 80 -6.15 9.74 20.59
N LEU A 81 -6.60 8.87 19.68
CA LEU A 81 -7.71 9.20 18.78
C LEU A 81 -9.06 9.13 19.52
N ASP A 82 -9.60 10.28 19.91
CA ASP A 82 -11.00 10.38 20.30
C ASP A 82 -11.90 10.49 19.05
N ILE A 83 -12.52 9.36 18.70
CA ILE A 83 -13.43 9.26 17.55
C ILE A 83 -14.62 10.21 17.69
N ASN A 84 -15.12 10.45 18.91
CA ASN A 84 -16.29 11.32 19.11
C ASN A 84 -15.91 12.79 18.91
N ALA A 85 -14.74 13.20 19.41
CA ALA A 85 -14.21 14.54 19.19
C ALA A 85 -14.00 14.80 17.68
N PHE A 86 -13.37 13.85 16.99
CA PHE A 86 -13.14 13.91 15.55
C PHE A 86 -14.45 14.03 14.75
N ILE A 87 -15.45 13.18 15.04
CA ILE A 87 -16.75 13.23 14.34
C ILE A 87 -17.44 14.57 14.56
N ASN A 88 -17.38 15.11 15.77
CA ASN A 88 -17.99 16.42 16.08
C ASN A 88 -17.28 17.54 15.32
N GLU A 89 -15.94 17.56 15.32
CA GLU A 89 -15.16 18.55 14.58
C GLU A 89 -15.47 18.52 13.07
N ALA A 90 -15.45 17.34 12.46
CA ALA A 90 -15.76 17.17 11.04
C ALA A 90 -17.20 17.56 10.69
N ARG A 91 -18.15 17.33 11.60
CA ARG A 91 -19.54 17.78 11.43
C ARG A 91 -19.64 19.30 11.45
N GLU A 92 -19.01 19.95 12.42
CA GLU A 92 -19.04 21.42 12.54
C GLU A 92 -18.35 22.09 11.36
N GLU A 93 -17.25 21.52 10.85
CA GLU A 93 -16.60 21.96 9.62
C GLU A 93 -17.56 21.92 8.42
N ARG A 94 -18.23 20.79 8.20
CA ARG A 94 -19.22 20.65 7.12
C ARG A 94 -20.36 21.65 7.24
N ILE A 95 -20.86 21.90 8.45
CA ILE A 95 -21.93 22.87 8.69
C ILE A 95 -21.47 24.29 8.32
N ARG A 96 -20.24 24.67 8.71
CA ARG A 96 -19.66 25.97 8.34
C ARG A 96 -19.53 26.13 6.83
N GLU A 97 -19.02 25.11 6.12
CA GLU A 97 -18.90 25.14 4.66
C GLU A 97 -20.26 25.32 3.97
N GLN A 98 -21.31 24.71 4.52
CA GLN A 98 -22.68 24.84 3.99
C GLN A 98 -23.35 26.19 4.30
N MET A 99 -22.90 26.91 5.33
CA MET A 99 -23.39 28.26 5.67
C MET A 99 -22.58 29.38 5.01
N ALA A 100 -21.44 29.07 4.37
CA ALA A 100 -20.60 30.05 3.69
C ALA A 100 -21.11 30.46 2.29
N TRP A 101 -22.37 30.16 1.96
CA TRP A 101 -23.07 30.53 0.72
C TRP A 101 -24.29 31.40 1.01
#